data_AF-A0A1S1TRN0-F1
#
_entry.id   AF-A0A1S1TRN0-F1
#
_cell.length_a   1.000
_cell.length_b   1.000
_cell.length_c   1.000
_cell.angle_alpha   90.00
_cell.angle_beta   90.00
_cell.angle_gamma   90.00
#
_symmetry.space_group_name_H-M   'P 1'
#
loop_
_entity.id
_entity.type
_entity.pdbx_description
1 polymer ?
#
loop_
_entity_poly.entity_id
_entity_poly.type
_entity_poly.pdbx_seq_one_letter_code
_entity_poly.pdbx_strand_id
1 'polypeptide(L)'
;MSAPSGARRTCPFQTPGDEKAYAAIKVTVTDATAPSGESCGEPAPEAVSHDISVTYHWDKAKSRYAKDSDTFEKLSAENAKRF
;
A
#
# COMPACT_ATOMS: atom_id res chain seq x y z
N MET A 1 4.46 3.84 48.87
CA MET A 1 4.09 3.44 47.49
C MET A 1 4.34 4.62 46.58
N SER A 2 5.33 4.54 45.68
CA SER A 2 5.53 5.53 44.61
C SER A 2 5.80 4.76 43.32
N ALA A 3 4.97 5.00 42.31
CA ALA A 3 5.03 4.34 41.02
C ALA A 3 6.24 4.82 40.18
N PRO A 4 6.83 3.98 39.31
CA PRO A 4 7.87 4.42 38.41
C PRO A 4 7.27 5.22 37.24
N SER A 5 7.85 6.41 37.02
CA SER A 5 7.54 7.27 35.87
C SER A 5 7.95 6.56 34.58
N GLY A 6 6.96 6.07 33.84
CA GLY A 6 7.17 5.47 32.52
C GLY A 6 7.56 6.54 31.51
N ALA A 7 8.83 6.56 31.11
CA ALA A 7 9.30 7.42 30.03
C ALA A 7 8.57 7.07 28.72
N ARG A 8 7.72 7.99 28.26
CA ARG A 8 7.06 7.90 26.96
C ARG A 8 8.13 8.09 25.88
N ARG A 9 8.59 6.99 25.26
CA ARG A 9 9.52 7.01 24.13
C ARG A 9 8.83 7.66 22.93
N THR A 10 9.06 8.95 22.74
CA THR A 10 8.80 9.61 21.45
C THR A 10 9.98 9.29 20.54
N CYS A 11 9.77 8.49 19.51
CA CYS A 11 10.75 8.27 18.46
C CYS A 11 10.60 9.44 17.46
N PRO A 12 11.48 10.44 17.43
CA PRO A 12 11.40 11.46 16.40
C PRO A 12 11.72 10.80 15.06
N PHE A 13 10.77 10.86 14.12
CA PHE A 13 11.06 10.53 12.73
C PHE A 13 12.02 11.60 12.20
N GLN A 14 13.32 11.29 12.18
CA GLN A 14 14.32 12.16 11.57
C GLN A 14 14.27 11.96 10.06
N THR A 15 13.74 12.95 9.35
CA THR A 15 13.89 13.03 7.90
C THR A 15 15.38 13.24 7.61
N PRO A 16 16.00 12.46 6.70
CA PRO A 16 17.34 12.76 6.25
C PRO A 16 17.37 14.21 5.76
N GLY A 17 18.34 15.01 6.22
CA GLY A 17 18.51 16.39 5.76
C GLY A 17 18.57 16.47 4.23
N ASP A 18 18.30 17.67 3.70
CA ASP A 18 18.12 18.02 2.28
C ASP A 18 19.21 17.52 1.29
N GLU A 19 20.29 16.90 1.77
CA GLU A 19 21.36 16.30 0.98
C GLU A 19 21.09 14.87 0.47
N LYS A 20 20.20 14.08 1.09
CA LYS A 20 19.89 12.74 0.55
C LYS A 20 18.76 12.80 -0.47
N ALA A 21 19.03 12.27 -1.67
CA ALA A 21 17.99 12.08 -2.68
C ALA A 21 16.85 11.24 -2.10
N TYR A 22 15.63 11.77 -2.16
CA TYR A 22 14.41 11.04 -1.81
C TYR A 22 14.34 9.77 -2.67
N ALA A 23 14.39 8.61 -2.00
CA ALA A 23 14.33 7.32 -2.66
C ALA A 23 12.93 7.07 -3.25
N ALA A 24 12.86 6.32 -4.33
CA ALA A 24 11.58 5.89 -4.88
C ALA A 24 10.86 4.95 -3.89
N ILE A 25 9.54 5.09 -3.78
CA ILE A 25 8.70 4.21 -2.96
C ILE A 25 7.92 3.31 -3.91
N LYS A 26 8.10 1.99 -3.83
CA LYS A 26 7.29 1.02 -4.58
C LYS A 26 6.20 0.47 -3.69
N VAL A 27 4.96 0.54 -4.15
CA VAL A 27 3.79 -0.07 -3.49
C VAL A 27 3.29 -1.19 -4.39
N THR A 28 3.09 -2.37 -3.80
CA THR A 28 2.49 -3.52 -4.48
C THR A 28 1.21 -3.92 -3.76
N VAL A 29 0.14 -4.11 -4.52
CA VAL A 29 -1.13 -4.70 -4.09
C VAL A 29 -1.26 -6.05 -4.77
N THR A 30 -1.61 -7.08 -4.01
CA THR A 30 -1.93 -8.40 -4.55
C THR A 30 -3.45 -8.56 -4.56
N ASP A 31 -4.03 -8.65 -5.75
CA ASP A 31 -5.42 -9.06 -5.96
C ASP A 31 -5.45 -10.58 -6.04
N ALA A 32 -6.12 -11.24 -5.09
CA ALA A 32 -6.18 -12.69 -5.04
C ALA A 32 -7.63 -13.16 -4.89
N THR A 33 -8.05 -14.02 -5.80
CA THR A 33 -9.29 -14.80 -5.70
C THR A 33 -8.94 -16.21 -5.27
N ALA A 34 -9.61 -16.71 -4.23
CA ALA A 34 -9.45 -18.07 -3.75
C ALA A 34 -10.83 -18.69 -3.46
N PRO A 35 -11.03 -19.99 -3.74
CA PRO A 35 -12.21 -20.72 -3.27
C PRO A 35 -12.39 -20.57 -1.76
N SER A 36 -13.62 -20.33 -1.29
CA SER A 36 -13.92 -20.22 0.14
C SER A 36 -13.77 -21.55 0.90
N GLY A 37 -13.69 -22.67 0.19
CA GLY A 37 -13.72 -24.03 0.76
C GLY A 37 -15.13 -24.53 1.07
N GLU A 38 -16.15 -23.69 0.91
CA GLU A 38 -17.56 -24.06 1.00
C GLU A 38 -18.08 -24.50 -0.37
N SER A 39 -19.00 -25.47 -0.38
CA SER A 39 -19.67 -25.89 -1.62
C SER A 39 -21.10 -25.38 -1.61
N CYS A 40 -21.40 -24.46 -2.52
CA CYS A 40 -22.74 -23.89 -2.72
C CYS A 40 -23.48 -24.53 -3.91
N GLY A 41 -22.99 -25.67 -4.43
CA GLY A 41 -23.56 -26.35 -5.61
C GLY A 41 -23.17 -25.74 -6.96
N GLU A 42 -22.53 -24.57 -6.97
CA GLU A 42 -21.91 -23.94 -8.12
C GLU A 42 -20.40 -24.26 -8.18
N PRO A 43 -19.77 -24.26 -9.36
CA PRO A 43 -18.33 -24.43 -9.48
C PRO A 43 -17.60 -23.30 -8.74
N ALA A 44 -16.61 -23.67 -7.93
CA ALA A 44 -15.78 -22.72 -7.23
C ALA A 44 -15.03 -21.80 -8.21
N PRO A 45 -14.81 -20.52 -7.86
CA PRO A 45 -14.01 -19.64 -8.70
C PRO A 45 -12.59 -20.19 -8.84
N GLU A 46 -12.00 -20.01 -10.01
CA GLU A 46 -10.60 -20.35 -10.22
C GLU A 46 -9.72 -19.52 -9.30
N ALA A 47 -8.73 -20.17 -8.67
CA ALA A 47 -7.76 -19.46 -7.86
C ALA A 47 -6.84 -18.65 -8.79
N VAL A 48 -6.86 -17.33 -8.64
CA VAL A 48 -6.04 -16.42 -9.44
C VAL A 48 -5.44 -15.34 -8.56
N SER A 49 -4.20 -14.93 -8.87
CA SER A 49 -3.49 -13.89 -8.14
C SER A 49 -2.74 -12.97 -9.10
N HIS A 50 -2.83 -11.67 -8.86
CA HIS A 50 -2.21 -10.63 -9.66
C HIS A 50 -1.52 -9.59 -8.78
N ASP A 51 -0.23 -9.34 -9.04
CA ASP A 51 0.49 -8.25 -8.40
C ASP A 51 0.38 -6.98 -9.23
N ILE A 52 -0.01 -5.91 -8.55
CA ILE A 52 -0.24 -4.59 -9.14
C ILE A 52 0.68 -3.62 -8.42
N SER A 53 1.61 -3.00 -9.16
CA SER A 53 2.63 -2.12 -8.58
C SER A 53 2.52 -0.69 -9.09
N VAL A 54 2.76 0.26 -8.19
CA VAL A 54 2.96 1.69 -8.51
C VAL A 54 4.25 2.15 -7.86
N THR A 55 5.08 2.87 -8.61
CA THR A 55 6.28 3.51 -8.05
C THR A 55 6.03 5.01 -7.88
N TYR A 56 6.38 5.53 -6.72
CA TYR A 56 6.29 6.93 -6.38
C TYR A 56 7.69 7.53 -6.39
N HIS A 57 7.88 8.56 -7.20
CA HIS A 57 9.11 9.34 -7.27
C HIS A 57 8.91 10.71 -6.63
N TRP A 58 9.96 11.23 -6.01
CA TRP A 58 9.91 12.58 -5.45
C TRP A 58 9.88 13.62 -6.56
N ASP A 59 8.79 14.38 -6.64
CA ASP A 59 8.67 15.57 -7.46
C ASP A 59 9.19 16.77 -6.65
N LYS A 60 10.41 17.20 -6.95
CA LYS A 60 11.04 18.36 -6.31
C LYS A 60 10.24 19.65 -6.52
N ALA A 61 9.63 19.83 -7.69
CA ALA A 61 8.91 21.07 -8.04
C ALA A 61 7.61 21.21 -7.24
N LYS A 62 6.97 20.08 -6.92
CA LYS A 62 5.73 20.05 -6.12
C LYS A 62 5.96 19.69 -4.65
N SER A 63 7.22 19.49 -4.25
CA SER A 63 7.63 19.04 -2.91
C SER A 63 6.80 17.86 -2.39
N ARG A 64 6.51 16.87 -3.25
CA ARG A 64 5.71 15.68 -2.91
C ARG A 64 6.06 14.49 -3.78
N TYR A 65 5.67 13.30 -3.34
CA TYR A 65 5.72 12.11 -4.19
C TYR A 65 4.65 12.14 -5.28
N ALA A 66 5.06 11.80 -6.50
CA ALA A 66 4.20 11.62 -7.66
C ALA A 66 4.25 10.15 -8.11
N LYS A 67 3.09 9.57 -8.35
CA LYS A 67 2.93 8.23 -8.90
C LYS A 67 3.38 8.18 -10.37
N ASP A 68 3.97 7.06 -10.77
CA ASP A 68 4.38 6.77 -12.15
C ASP A 68 3.22 6.33 -13.06
N SER A 69 2.11 5.91 -12.48
CA SER A 69 0.98 5.30 -13.18
C SER A 69 -0.35 5.54 -12.46
N ASP A 70 -1.44 5.33 -13.18
CA ASP A 70 -2.84 5.43 -12.72
C ASP A 70 -3.47 4.06 -12.40
N THR A 71 -2.62 3.05 -12.17
CA THR A 71 -3.05 1.64 -12.05
C THR A 71 -3.94 1.40 -10.85
N PHE A 72 -3.68 2.07 -9.71
CA PHE A 72 -4.54 1.93 -8.53
C PHE A 72 -5.90 2.60 -8.69
N GLU A 73 -6.02 3.69 -9.45
CA GLU A 73 -7.31 4.29 -9.78
C GLU A 73 -8.12 3.38 -10.71
N LYS A 74 -7.47 2.74 -11.68
CA LYS A 74 -8.10 1.72 -12.54
C LYS A 74 -8.60 0.54 -11.71
N LEU A 75 -7.75 -0.02 -10.85
CA LEU A 75 -8.12 -1.10 -9.93
C LEU A 75 -9.31 -0.72 -9.04
N SER A 76 -9.32 0.50 -8.49
CA SER A 76 -10.45 0.99 -7.69
C SER A 76 -11.74 1.09 -8.51
N ALA A 77 -11.66 1.61 -9.73
CA ALA A 77 -12.81 1.73 -10.62
C ALA A 77 -13.35 0.37 -11.10
N GLU A 78 -12.48 -0.63 -11.28
CA GLU A 78 -12.89 -2.00 -11.61
C GLU A 78 -13.58 -2.68 -10.43
N ASN A 79 -13.04 -2.53 -9.22
CA ASN A 79 -13.68 -3.06 -8.01
C ASN A 79 -15.04 -2.42 -7.75
N ALA A 80 -15.18 -1.10 -7.92
CA ALA A 80 -16.46 -0.40 -7.76
C ALA A 80 -17.53 -0.76 -8.82
N LYS A 81 -17.17 -1.46 -9.91
CA LYS A 81 -18.14 -2.03 -10.85
C LYS A 81 -18.60 -3.43 -10.41
N ARG A 82 -17.75 -4.14 -9.66
CA ARG A 82 -18.00 -5.50 -9.16
C ARG A 82 -18.81 -5.47 -7.86
N PHE A 83 -18.63 -4.44 -7.03
CA PHE A 83 -19.20 -4.27 -5.69
C PHE A 83 -19.82 -2.89 -5.53
#